data_AF-A0A4P0Y3B7-F1
#
_entry.id   AF-A0A4P0Y3B7-F1
#
_cell.length_a   1.000
_cell.length_b   1.000
_cell.length_c   1.000
_cell.angle_alpha   90.00
_cell.angle_beta   90.00
_cell.angle_gamma   90.00
#
_symmetry.space_group_name_H-M   'P 1'
#
loop_
_entity.id
_entity.type
_entity.pdbx_description
1 polymer ?
#
loop_
_entity_poly.entity_id
_entity_poly.type
_entity_poly.pdbx_seq_one_letter_code
_entity_poly.pdbx_strand_id
1 'polypeptide(L)' 'MGDAATVAERINEYAALGIDSFIFSGYPHLEEAYRVGELLFPLLDVAVPSIPQPQNLRLQGEAVANEFIPRKVAQS' A
#
# COMPACT_ATOMS: atom_id res chain seq x y z
N MET A 1 -21.48 5.91 17.14
CA MET A 1 -20.02 5.78 17.29
C MET A 1 -19.77 4.65 18.27
N GLY A 2 -19.22 3.53 17.80
CA GLY A 2 -18.88 2.36 18.61
C GLY A 2 -17.39 2.36 18.95
N ASP A 3 -16.97 1.50 19.86
CA ASP A 3 -15.55 1.24 20.10
C ASP A 3 -14.91 0.46 18.92
N ALA A 4 -13.59 0.38 18.92
CA ALA A 4 -12.85 -0.28 17.83
C ALA A 4 -13.23 -1.76 17.69
N ALA A 5 -13.57 -2.44 18.79
CA ALA A 5 -13.98 -3.84 18.78
C ALA A 5 -15.32 -4.04 18.05
N THR A 6 -16.31 -3.20 18.35
CA THR A 6 -17.62 -3.22 17.67
C THR A 6 -17.47 -2.92 16.18
N VAL A 7 -16.58 -1.99 15.81
CA VAL A 7 -16.32 -1.68 14.40
C VAL A 7 -15.63 -2.85 13.69
N ALA A 8 -14.67 -3.51 14.35
CA ALA A 8 -14.00 -4.69 13.80
C ALA A 8 -14.97 -5.85 13.57
N GLU A 9 -15.91 -6.08 14.49
CA GLU A 9 -16.96 -7.09 14.32
C GLU A 9 -17.78 -6.84 13.05
N ARG A 10 -18.22 -5.60 12.82
CA ARG A 10 -18.95 -5.23 11.59
C ARG A 10 -18.14 -5.42 10.33
N ILE A 11 -16.85 -5.05 10.35
CA ILE A 11 -15.96 -5.27 9.21
C ILE A 11 -15.84 -6.76 8.91
N ASN A 12 -15.69 -7.60 9.93
CA ASN A 12 -15.61 -9.05 9.77
C ASN A 12 -16.93 -9.67 9.27
N GLU A 13 -18.08 -9.16 9.70
CA GLU A 13 -19.39 -9.55 9.13
C GLU A 13 -19.44 -9.27 7.63
N TYR A 14 -18.99 -8.09 7.19
CA TYR A 14 -18.92 -7.75 5.77
C TYR A 14 -17.87 -8.59 5.01
N ALA A 15 -16.72 -8.85 5.63
CA ALA A 15 -15.69 -9.70 5.06
C ALA A 15 -16.21 -11.15 4.85
N ALA A 16 -16.99 -11.68 5.79
CA ALA A 16 -17.64 -12.98 5.66
C ALA A 16 -18.66 -13.04 4.51
N LEU A 17 -19.18 -11.90 4.06
CA LEU A 17 -20.04 -11.78 2.88
C LEU A 17 -19.24 -11.64 1.56
N GLY A 18 -17.90 -11.69 1.62
CA GLY A 18 -17.02 -11.61 0.45
C GLY A 18 -16.54 -10.21 0.11
N ILE A 19 -16.70 -9.23 1.00
CA ILE A 19 -16.14 -7.88 0.81
C ILE A 19 -14.66 -7.90 1.24
N ASP A 20 -13.74 -7.66 0.31
CA ASP A 20 -12.30 -7.67 0.56
C ASP A 20 -11.68 -6.28 0.75
N SER A 21 -12.41 -5.23 0.35
CA SER A 21 -11.90 -3.86 0.26
C SER A 21 -12.82 -2.88 0.97
N PHE A 22 -12.25 -2.07 1.86
CA PHE A 22 -12.99 -1.09 2.65
C PHE A 22 -12.42 0.32 2.43
N ILE A 23 -13.29 1.25 2.01
CA ILE A 23 -12.95 2.67 1.88
C ILE A 23 -13.49 3.39 3.12
N PHE A 24 -12.59 3.82 4.01
CA PHE A 24 -12.97 4.55 5.23
C PHE A 24 -12.89 6.06 5.04
N SER A 25 -13.70 6.78 5.81
CA SER A 25 -13.59 8.23 5.98
C SER A 25 -13.94 8.61 7.41
N GLY A 26 -13.30 9.66 7.92
CA GLY A 26 -13.59 10.26 9.21
C GLY A 26 -13.04 11.68 9.26
N TYR A 27 -13.59 12.54 10.10
CA TYR A 27 -13.13 13.93 10.24
C TYR A 27 -12.59 14.23 11.65
N PRO A 28 -11.42 14.88 11.77
CA PRO A 28 -10.53 15.30 10.69
C PRO A 28 -9.70 14.14 10.13
N HIS A 29 -9.45 14.13 8.81
CA HIS A 29 -8.94 12.94 8.12
C HIS A 29 -7.60 12.41 8.65
N LEU A 30 -6.69 13.30 9.04
CA LEU A 30 -5.36 12.91 9.51
C LEU A 30 -5.46 12.12 10.82
N GLU A 31 -6.13 12.68 11.83
CA GLU A 31 -6.28 12.10 13.15
C GLU A 31 -7.09 10.80 13.12
N GLU A 32 -8.11 10.73 12.27
CA GLU A 32 -8.90 9.51 12.08
C GLU A 32 -8.10 8.39 11.41
N ALA A 33 -7.23 8.72 10.45
CA ALA A 33 -6.36 7.72 9.83
C ALA A 33 -5.44 7.06 10.87
N TYR A 34 -4.87 7.86 11.79
CA TYR A 34 -4.09 7.32 12.91
C TYR A 34 -4.95 6.49 13.85
N ARG A 35 -6.14 6.97 14.24
CA ARG A 35 -7.01 6.22 15.15
C ARG A 35 -7.42 4.86 14.59
N VAL A 36 -7.73 4.78 13.30
CA VAL A 36 -8.03 3.53 12.62
C VAL A 36 -6.79 2.62 12.60
N GLY A 37 -5.63 3.15 12.23
CA GLY A 37 -4.38 2.39 12.20
C GLY A 37 -3.96 1.86 13.57
N GLU A 38 -4.18 2.62 14.64
CA GLU A 38 -3.74 2.27 15.99
C GLU A 38 -4.75 1.37 16.72
N LEU A 39 -6.05 1.61 16.56
CA LEU A 39 -7.07 0.92 17.36
C LEU A 39 -7.76 -0.21 16.60
N LEU A 40 -7.94 -0.07 15.29
CA LEU A 40 -8.76 -1.00 14.50
C LEU A 40 -7.93 -2.05 13.77
N PHE A 41 -6.80 -1.66 13.16
CA PHE A 41 -5.94 -2.60 12.43
C PHE A 41 -5.43 -3.76 13.30
N PRO A 42 -5.08 -3.58 14.58
CA PRO A 42 -4.68 -4.72 15.43
C PRO A 42 -5.78 -5.76 15.67
N LEU A 43 -7.04 -5.42 15.39
CA LEU A 43 -8.21 -6.29 15.57
C LEU A 43 -8.66 -6.96 14.27
N LEU A 44 -7.95 -6.71 13.15
CA LEU A 44 -8.32 -7.14 11.81
C LEU A 44 -7.13 -7.85 11.13
N ASP A 45 -7.44 -8.71 10.17
CA ASP A 45 -6.44 -9.29 9.26
C ASP A 45 -6.20 -8.34 8.07
N VAL A 46 -5.41 -7.30 8.29
CA VAL A 46 -5.19 -6.23 7.31
C VAL A 46 -4.12 -6.65 6.29
N ALA A 47 -4.46 -6.59 5.01
CA ALA A 47 -3.50 -6.77 3.93
C ALA A 47 -2.45 -5.65 3.91
N VAL A 48 -1.19 -5.99 4.16
CA VAL A 48 -0.07 -5.04 4.11
C VAL A 48 0.56 -5.06 2.71
N PRO A 49 0.49 -3.96 1.94
CA PRO A 49 1.05 -3.92 0.59
C PRO A 49 2.58 -3.97 0.60
N SER A 50 3.18 -4.69 -0.35
CA SER A 50 4.61 -4.67 -0.59
C SER A 50 5.00 -3.46 -1.43
N ILE A 51 6.18 -2.89 -1.18
CA ILE A 51 6.78 -1.89 -2.06
C ILE A 51 7.18 -2.57 -3.37
N PRO A 52 6.67 -2.13 -4.54
CA PRO A 52 7.06 -2.70 -5.83
C PRO A 52 8.57 -2.57 -6.06
N GLN A 53 9.23 -3.66 -6.46
CA GLN A 53 10.65 -3.61 -6.81
C GLN A 53 10.83 -2.96 -8.19
N PRO A 54 11.85 -2.10 -8.39
CA PRO A 54 12.20 -1.58 -9.69
C PRO A 54 12.45 -2.72 -10.68
N GLN A 55 11.86 -2.64 -11.87
CA GLN A 55 12.13 -3.62 -12.92
C GLN A 55 13.57 -3.46 -13.39
N ASN A 56 14.36 -4.53 -13.30
CA ASN A 56 15.68 -4.58 -13.93
C ASN A 56 15.49 -4.68 -15.45
N LEU A 57 15.49 -3.55 -16.13
CA LEU A 57 15.51 -3.48 -17.59
C LEU A 57 16.84 -4.05 -18.08
N ARG A 58 16.83 -5.33 -18.48
CA ARG A 58 17.91 -5.91 -19.27
C ARG A 58 17.81 -5.30 -20.66
N LEU A 59 18.76 -4.44 -21.01
CA LEU A 59 18.92 -3.90 -22.36
C LEU A 59 19.13 -5.07 -23.35
N GLN A 60 18.07 -5.54 -23.98
CA GLN A 60 18.10 -6.45 -25.11
C GLN A 60 17.87 -5.63 -26.38
N GLY A 61 18.93 -5.24 -27.07
CA GLY A 61 18.85 -4.48 -28.33
C GLY A 61 18.71 -2.97 -28.16
N GLU A 62 19.09 -2.24 -29.21
CA GLU A 62 19.34 -0.79 -29.24
C GLU A 62 18.31 0.04 -28.47
N ALA A 63 18.80 0.78 -27.48
CA ALA A 63 18.00 1.70 -26.69
C ALA A 63 17.48 2.84 -27.58
N VAL A 64 16.19 2.78 -27.95
CA VAL A 64 15.48 3.95 -28.47
C VAL A 64 14.98 4.76 -27.27
N ALA A 65 15.81 5.73 -26.88
CA ALA A 65 15.52 6.94 -26.11
C ALA A 65 14.41 6.88 -25.02
N ASN A 66 14.83 6.79 -23.76
CA ASN A 66 14.80 7.96 -22.88
C ASN A 66 15.89 7.85 -21.81
N GLU A 67 16.60 8.96 -21.60
CA GLU A 67 17.59 9.26 -20.56
C GLU A 67 19.03 8.71 -20.72
N PHE A 68 19.93 9.68 -20.88
CA PHE A 68 21.39 9.60 -21.01
C PHE A 68 22.06 8.66 -20.00
N ILE A 69 22.88 7.73 -20.48
CA ILE A 69 23.95 7.08 -19.69
C ILE A 69 25.31 7.47 -20.29
N PRO A 70 26.04 8.46 -19.73
CA PRO A 70 27.40 8.76 -20.15
C PRO A 70 28.39 7.67 -19.69
N ARG A 71 29.29 7.28 -20.61
CA ARG A 71 30.28 6.18 -20.52
C ARG A 71 31.15 6.21 -19.27
N LYS A 72 31.45 5.02 -18.73
CA LYS A 72 32.71 4.80 -17.99
C LYS A 72 33.89 5.01 -18.93
N VAL A 73 34.56 6.15 -18.79
CA VAL A 73 35.91 6.37 -19.30
C VAL A 73 36.87 5.97 -18.19
N ALA A 74 37.59 4.86 -18.37
CA ALA A 74 38.92 4.59 -17.83
C ALA A 74 39.36 3.18 -18.23
N GLN A 75 40.11 3.09 -19.32
CA GLN A 75 41.23 2.14 -19.40
C GLN A 75 42.44 2.94 -19.90
N SER A 76 43.45 3.05 -19.04
CA SER A 76 44.82 3.41 -19.37
C SER A 76 45.67 2.15 -19.34
#